data_AF-A0A7C6QTI9-F1
#
_entry.id   AF-A0A7C6QTI9-F1
#
_cell.length_a   1.000
_cell.length_b   1.000
_cell.length_c   1.000
_cell.angle_alpha   90.00
_cell.angle_beta   90.00
_cell.angle_gamma   90.00
#
_symmetry.space_group_name_H-M   'P 1'
#
loop_
_entity.id
_entity.type
_entity.pdbx_description
1 polymer ?
#
loop_
_entity_poly.entity_id
_entity_poly.type
_entity_poly.pdbx_seq_one_letter_code
_entity_poly.pdbx_strand_id
1 'polypeptide(L)'
;MYDERDDVVVLVDENGQEIEFQHIDTIEMNGNEYVVLVPAEEVEADEEEVIILKVEQDEKGEDILVSVEDEEELDEVFEEFKMRMDNEYDFFDDDEYEEEEKEDEEEEE
;
A
#
# COMPACT_ATOMS: atom_id res chain seq x y z
N MET A 1 -0.86 -8.18 21.26
CA MET A 1 -0.14 -6.97 20.86
C MET A 1 0.46 -7.34 19.52
N TYR A 2 -0.19 -6.90 18.45
CA TYR A 2 0.36 -6.97 17.10
C TYR A 2 1.24 -5.72 16.97
N ASP A 3 2.48 -5.90 16.53
CA ASP A 3 3.49 -4.84 16.53
C ASP A 3 3.08 -3.81 15.47
N GLU A 4 2.89 -2.56 15.87
CA GLU A 4 2.47 -1.45 14.99
C GLU A 4 3.65 -0.96 14.10
N ARG A 5 4.56 -1.88 13.72
CA ARG A 5 5.77 -1.64 12.91
C ARG A 5 6.07 -2.77 11.92
N ASP A 6 5.12 -3.66 11.66
CA ASP A 6 5.30 -4.75 10.69
C ASP A 6 5.32 -4.27 9.23
N ASP A 7 4.97 -3.00 8.96
CA ASP A 7 4.89 -2.45 7.61
C ASP A 7 6.20 -1.80 7.11
N VAL A 8 7.30 -1.80 7.88
CA VAL A 8 8.59 -1.23 7.40
C VAL A 8 9.51 -2.35 6.90
N VAL A 9 9.89 -2.27 5.63
CA VAL A 9 10.80 -3.18 4.94
C VAL A 9 12.15 -2.50 4.72
N VAL A 10 13.23 -3.16 5.13
CA VAL A 10 14.59 -2.66 4.89
C VAL A 10 15.17 -3.36 3.66
N LEU A 11 15.50 -2.58 2.63
CA LEU A 11 16.16 -3.09 1.44
C LEU A 11 17.62 -2.64 1.42
N VAL A 12 18.47 -3.53 0.93
CA VAL A 12 19.91 -3.27 0.78
C VAL A 12 20.21 -3.09 -0.69
N ASP A 13 20.65 -1.89 -1.07
CA ASP A 13 21.05 -1.58 -2.43
C ASP A 13 22.41 -2.24 -2.80
N GLU A 14 22.78 -2.22 -4.09
CA GLU A 14 24.05 -2.73 -4.62
C GLU A 14 25.30 -2.16 -3.91
N ASN A 15 25.18 -0.98 -3.31
CA ASN A 15 26.25 -0.32 -2.56
C ASN A 15 26.38 -0.81 -1.11
N GLY A 16 25.49 -1.71 -0.67
CA GLY A 16 25.39 -2.16 0.72
C GLY A 16 24.75 -1.12 1.64
N GLN A 17 24.02 -0.16 1.07
CA GLN A 17 23.27 0.84 1.84
C GLN A 17 21.89 0.29 2.17
N GLU A 18 21.56 0.30 3.45
CA GLU A 18 20.22 -0.02 3.96
C GLU A 18 19.32 1.20 3.75
N ILE A 19 18.19 0.98 3.07
CA ILE A 19 17.15 1.99 2.86
C ILE A 19 15.86 1.41 3.43
N GLU A 20 15.18 2.21 4.25
CA GLU A 20 13.92 1.83 4.86
C GLU A 20 12.76 2.27 3.96
N PHE A 21 11.86 1.32 3.70
CA PHE A 21 10.64 1.52 2.93
C PHE A 21 9.44 1.13 3.79
N GLN A 22 8.31 1.76 3.55
CA GLN A 22 7.03 1.34 4.07
C GLN A 22 6.29 0.52 3.01
N HIS A 23 5.83 -0.66 3.39
CA HIS A 23 4.94 -1.52 2.65
C HIS A 23 3.54 -0.93 2.60
N ILE A 24 3.01 -0.80 1.40
CA ILE A 24 1.67 -0.24 1.15
C ILE A 24 0.68 -1.32 0.74
N ASP A 25 1.02 -2.11 -0.28
CA ASP A 25 0.15 -3.20 -0.77
C ASP A 25 0.97 -4.27 -1.49
N THR A 26 0.36 -5.43 -1.69
CA THR A 26 0.89 -6.53 -2.52
C THR A 26 -0.15 -6.93 -3.56
N ILE A 27 0.27 -6.94 -4.83
CA ILE A 27 -0.57 -7.23 -5.99
C ILE A 27 -0.07 -8.53 -6.62
N GLU A 28 -0.97 -9.50 -6.75
CA GLU A 28 -0.70 -10.75 -7.46
C GLU A 28 -1.32 -10.66 -8.86
N MET A 29 -0.50 -10.65 -9.91
CA MET A 29 -0.98 -10.52 -11.28
C MET A 29 -0.15 -11.39 -12.23
N ASN A 30 -0.82 -12.07 -13.17
CA ASN A 30 -0.19 -12.99 -14.14
C ASN A 30 0.66 -14.13 -13.51
N GLY A 31 0.42 -14.46 -12.23
CA GLY A 31 1.20 -15.46 -11.49
C GLY A 31 2.52 -14.93 -10.93
N ASN A 32 2.75 -13.63 -11.03
CA ASN A 32 3.83 -12.90 -10.38
C ASN A 32 3.26 -12.14 -9.17
N GLU A 33 4.12 -11.87 -8.18
CA GLU A 33 3.77 -11.06 -7.01
C GLU A 33 4.55 -9.74 -7.07
N TYR A 34 3.87 -8.63 -6.85
CA TYR A 34 4.42 -7.28 -6.87
C TYR A 34 4.15 -6.60 -5.54
N VAL A 35 5.15 -5.91 -5.03
CA VAL A 35 5.12 -5.23 -3.74
C VAL A 35 5.24 -3.74 -3.99
N VAL A 36 4.29 -2.99 -3.42
CA VAL A 36 4.21 -1.54 -3.51
C VAL A 36 4.82 -0.95 -2.24
N LEU A 37 5.84 -0.11 -2.42
CA LEU A 37 6.66 0.46 -1.36
C LEU A 37 6.75 1.97 -1.50
N VAL A 38 6.86 2.68 -0.38
CA VAL A 38 7.21 4.11 -0.34
C VAL A 38 8.44 4.32 0.55
N PRO A 39 9.35 5.25 0.22
CA PRO A 39 10.50 5.52 1.08
C PRO A 39 10.04 6.02 2.46
N ALA A 40 10.56 5.41 3.54
CA ALA A 40 10.18 5.76 4.91
C ALA A 40 10.85 7.07 5.39
N GLU A 41 11.98 7.43 4.81
CA GLU A 41 12.62 8.73 5.00
C GLU A 41 12.22 9.70 3.88
N GLU A 42 11.91 10.96 4.23
CA GLU A 42 11.79 12.08 3.29
C GLU A 42 13.15 12.30 2.61
N VAL A 43 13.46 11.49 1.60
CA VAL A 43 14.46 11.86 0.59
C VAL A 43 13.97 13.17 -0.02
N GLU A 44 14.83 14.19 -0.14
CA GLU A 44 14.49 15.57 -0.51
C GLU A 44 13.84 15.74 -1.92
N ALA A 45 13.32 14.68 -2.52
CA ALA A 45 12.44 14.73 -3.67
C ALA A 45 11.02 15.03 -3.18
N ASP A 46 10.54 16.23 -3.52
CA ASP A 46 9.21 16.82 -3.26
C ASP A 46 8.00 16.00 -3.81
N GLU A 47 8.18 14.71 -4.09
CA GLU A 47 7.20 13.82 -4.74
C GLU A 47 7.18 12.49 -3.98
N GLU A 48 6.03 12.15 -3.38
CA GLU A 48 5.74 10.83 -2.80
C GLU A 48 5.76 9.78 -3.93
N GLU A 49 6.97 9.37 -4.33
CA GLU A 49 7.19 8.41 -5.41
C GLU A 49 6.96 7.00 -4.88
N VAL A 50 5.95 6.35 -5.45
CA VAL A 50 5.63 4.94 -5.17
C VAL A 50 6.54 4.05 -6.00
N ILE A 51 7.19 3.10 -5.34
CA ILE A 51 8.10 2.14 -5.96
C ILE A 51 7.43 0.78 -6.00
N ILE A 52 7.33 0.19 -7.19
CA ILE A 52 6.78 -1.15 -7.40
C ILE A 52 7.93 -2.09 -7.73
N LEU A 53 8.09 -3.13 -6.91
CA LEU A 53 9.08 -4.18 -7.12
C LEU A 53 8.39 -5.54 -7.28
N LYS A 54 8.92 -6.36 -8.17
CA LYS A 54 8.47 -7.75 -8.37
C LYS A 54 9.22 -8.69 -7.44
N VAL A 55 8.51 -9.65 -6.87
CA VAL A 55 9.10 -10.77 -6.13
C VAL A 55 9.53 -11.84 -7.13
N GLU A 56 10.82 -12.15 -7.14
CA GLU A 56 11.38 -13.30 -7.87
C GLU A 56 12.19 -14.19 -6.93
N GLN A 57 12.49 -15.42 -7.36
CA GLN A 57 13.38 -16.31 -6.62
C GLN A 57 14.79 -16.29 -7.22
N ASP A 58 15.79 -16.10 -6.38
CA ASP A 58 17.19 -16.22 -6.78
C ASP A 58 17.57 -17.69 -7.07
N GLU A 59 18.82 -17.91 -7.50
CA GLU A 59 19.35 -19.25 -7.79
C GLU A 59 19.36 -20.21 -6.57
N LYS A 60 19.19 -19.70 -5.35
CA LYS A 60 19.12 -20.47 -4.10
C LYS A 60 17.68 -20.67 -3.62
N GLY A 61 16.70 -20.09 -4.31
CA GLY A 61 15.29 -20.12 -3.92
C GLY A 61 14.96 -19.17 -2.77
N GLU A 62 15.78 -18.12 -2.58
CA GLU A 62 15.46 -17.00 -1.69
C GLU A 62 14.65 -15.97 -2.48
N ASP A 63 13.56 -15.48 -1.89
CA ASP A 63 12.74 -14.44 -2.51
C ASP A 63 13.50 -13.10 -2.50
N ILE A 64 13.62 -12.49 -3.67
CA ILE A 64 14.29 -11.21 -3.92
C ILE A 64 13.32 -10.24 -4.58
N LEU A 65 13.50 -8.95 -4.31
CA LEU A 65 12.74 -7.89 -4.94
C LEU A 65 13.55 -7.29 -6.09
N VAL A 66 12.96 -7.27 -7.28
CA VAL A 66 13.58 -6.76 -8.51
C VAL A 66 12.70 -5.69 -9.14
N SER A 67 13.33 -4.71 -9.80
CA SER A 67 12.59 -3.71 -10.57
C SER A 67 11.90 -4.35 -11.78
N VAL A 68 10.67 -3.93 -12.06
CA VAL A 68 9.94 -4.36 -13.26
C VAL A 68 10.54 -3.67 -14.49
N GLU A 69 11.08 -4.43 -15.43
CA GLU A 69 11.68 -3.89 -16.68
C GLU A 69 10.64 -3.63 -17.78
N ASP A 70 9.47 -4.27 -17.69
CA ASP A 70 8.40 -4.18 -18.67
C ASP A 70 7.42 -3.06 -18.30
N GLU A 71 7.37 -2.01 -19.12
CA GLU A 71 6.51 -0.85 -18.89
C GLU A 71 5.02 -1.22 -18.93
N GLU A 72 4.59 -2.17 -19.77
CA GLU A 72 3.18 -2.58 -19.85
C GLU A 72 2.78 -3.32 -18.57
N GLU A 73 3.63 -4.22 -18.08
CA GLU A 73 3.42 -4.93 -16.82
C GLU A 73 3.34 -3.97 -15.62
N LEU A 74 4.26 -2.99 -15.57
CA LEU A 74 4.28 -1.98 -14.51
C LEU A 74 3.02 -1.12 -14.52
N ASP A 75 2.59 -0.65 -15.70
CA ASP A 75 1.36 0.14 -15.85
C ASP A 75 0.13 -0.66 -15.41
N GLU A 76 0.02 -1.94 -15.78
CA GLU A 76 -1.08 -2.80 -15.37
C GLU A 76 -1.15 -2.95 -13.84
N VAL A 77 -0.02 -3.22 -13.19
CA VAL A 77 0.06 -3.35 -11.72
C VAL A 77 -0.24 -2.01 -11.04
N PHE A 78 0.23 -0.90 -11.59
CA PHE A 78 -0.02 0.43 -11.04
C PHE A 78 -1.49 0.85 -11.15
N GLU A 79 -2.17 0.52 -12.23
CA GLU A 79 -3.60 0.77 -12.37
C GLU A 79 -4.42 -0.10 -11.41
N GLU A 80 -4.05 -1.37 -11.21
CA GLU A 80 -4.66 -2.24 -10.20
C GLU A 80 -4.46 -1.67 -8.79
N PHE A 81 -3.25 -1.20 -8.47
CA PHE A 81 -2.94 -0.52 -7.21
C PHE A 81 -3.84 0.69 -6.98
N LYS A 82 -3.94 1.60 -7.96
CA LYS A 82 -4.83 2.76 -7.85
C LYS A 82 -6.27 2.35 -7.64
N MET A 83 -6.76 1.37 -8.39
CA MET A 83 -8.15 0.92 -8.27
C MET A 83 -8.43 0.35 -6.88
N ARG A 84 -7.50 -0.41 -6.29
CA ARG A 84 -7.63 -0.91 -4.91
C ARG A 84 -7.62 0.22 -3.89
N MET A 85 -6.69 1.17 -4.03
CA MET A 85 -6.55 2.28 -3.09
C MET A 85 -7.73 3.25 -3.14
N ASP A 86 -8.26 3.52 -4.34
CA ASP A 86 -9.46 4.34 -4.56
C ASP A 86 -10.71 3.65 -3.99
N ASN A 87 -10.84 2.33 -4.18
CA ASN A 87 -11.95 1.54 -3.65
C ASN A 87 -11.94 1.42 -2.11
N GLU A 88 -10.77 1.49 -1.47
CA GLU A 88 -10.68 1.56 0.01
C GLU A 88 -11.07 2.95 0.55
N TYR A 89 -10.99 4.00 -0.28
CA TYR A 89 -11.46 5.35 0.03
C TYR A 89 -12.96 5.58 -0.27
N ASP A 90 -13.58 4.81 -1.17
CA ASP A 90 -15.01 4.94 -1.52
C ASP A 90 -15.95 4.35 -0.44
N PHE A 91 -15.42 3.58 0.52
CA PHE A 91 -16.22 2.99 1.61
C PHE A 91 -16.62 4.00 2.71
N PHE A 92 -16.13 5.24 2.67
CA PHE A 92 -16.46 6.27 3.66
C PHE A 92 -17.50 7.31 3.22
N ASP A 93 -18.05 7.21 1.99
CA ASP A 93 -19.03 8.19 1.50
C ASP A 93 -20.48 7.67 1.39
N ASP A 94 -20.78 6.38 1.64
CA ASP A 94 -22.15 5.83 1.47
C ASP A 94 -22.66 4.88 2.58
N ASP A 95 -22.23 5.04 3.84
CA ASP A 95 -22.96 4.44 4.99
C ASP A 95 -23.57 5.54 5.88
N GLU A 96 -24.73 5.97 5.40
CA GLU A 96 -25.90 6.44 6.15
C GLU A 96 -25.98 5.89 7.59
N TYR A 97 -25.62 6.72 8.58
CA TYR A 97 -26.19 6.59 9.92
C TYR A 97 -27.57 7.26 9.92
N GLU A 98 -28.60 6.50 9.55
CA GLU A 98 -29.91 6.64 10.17
C GLU A 98 -29.75 6.29 11.67
N GLU A 99 -29.86 7.26 12.58
CA GLU A 99 -30.20 6.96 13.98
C GLU A 99 -31.31 7.89 14.50
N GLU A 100 -32.52 7.33 14.37
CA GLU A 100 -33.63 7.23 15.32
C GLU A 100 -33.93 8.33 16.36
N GLU A 101 -35.22 8.65 16.35
CA GLU A 101 -36.08 9.36 17.29
C GLU A 101 -35.61 9.45 18.76
N LYS A 102 -35.70 10.67 19.31
CA LYS A 102 -35.87 10.88 20.75
C LYS A 102 -37.13 11.72 21.00
N GLU A 103 -38.12 11.02 21.56
CA GLU A 103 -39.27 11.52 22.29
C GLU A 103 -38.90 12.55 23.38
N ASP A 104 -39.95 13.29 23.77
CA ASP A 104 -40.11 14.03 25.04
C ASP A 104 -39.43 15.40 25.18
N GLU A 105 -40.19 16.44 24.84
CA GLU A 105 -40.37 17.58 25.75
C GLU A 105 -41.82 17.59 26.23
N GLU A 106 -42.08 16.81 27.30
CA GLU A 106 -43.01 17.25 28.34
C GLU A 106 -42.43 18.48 29.06
N GLU A 107 -43.35 19.22 29.69
CA GLU A 107 -43.20 20.40 30.56
C GLU A 107 -43.31 21.77 29.87
N GLU A 108 -44.14 22.71 30.29
CA GLU A 108 -45.03 22.82 31.46
C GLU A 108 -45.94 24.06 31.28
N GLU A 109 -47.14 24.01 31.88
CA GLU A 109 -48.14 25.07 32.18
C GLU A 109 -48.48 26.20 31.18
#